data_AF-A0A2U3LMV2-F1
#
_entry.id   AF-A0A2U3LMV2-F1
#
_cell.length_a   1.000
_cell.length_b   1.000
_cell.length_c   1.000
_cell.angle_alpha   90.00
_cell.angle_beta   90.00
_cell.angle_gamma   90.00
#
_symmetry.space_group_name_H-M   'P 1'
#
loop_
_entity.id
_entity.type
_entity.pdbx_description
1 polymer ?
#
loop_
_entity_poly.entity_id
_entity_poly.type
_entity_poly.pdbx_seq_one_letter_code
_entity_poly.pdbx_strand_id
1 'polypeptide(L)'
;MPLSIYRRHSVDCRVHKLKLSTSHKRFFTDCECPIWLTGTTDSEQYPRQALGVRDWAAAEAKLRSLNAGAKDQTVHGPKRDPEAPSTDVWRRVRSRRLRSAAAAE
;
A
#
# COMPACT_ATOMS: atom_id res chain seq x y z
N MET A 1 4.60 -7.05 -17.66
CA MET A 1 3.20 -7.21 -18.10
C MET A 1 2.42 -6.00 -17.63
N PRO A 2 1.59 -5.35 -18.46
CA PRO A 2 0.83 -4.17 -18.04
C PRO A 2 -0.04 -4.48 -16.82
N LEU A 3 -0.32 -3.47 -16.00
CA LEU A 3 -1.23 -3.61 -14.86
C LEU A 3 -2.60 -4.10 -15.33
N SER A 4 -3.13 -5.12 -14.65
CA SER A 4 -4.41 -5.72 -14.95
C SER A 4 -5.23 -5.88 -13.67
N ILE A 5 -6.54 -5.61 -13.77
CA ILE A 5 -7.52 -5.86 -12.72
C ILE A 5 -8.36 -7.09 -13.05
N TYR A 6 -8.70 -7.85 -12.02
CA TYR A 6 -9.61 -9.00 -12.12
C TYR A 6 -10.32 -9.21 -10.79
N ARG A 7 -11.47 -9.89 -10.80
CA ARG A 7 -12.16 -10.26 -9.55
C ARG A 7 -11.64 -11.57 -9.00
N ARG A 8 -11.40 -11.59 -7.69
CA ARG A 8 -11.15 -12.83 -6.95
C ARG A 8 -12.43 -13.26 -6.28
N HIS A 9 -13.02 -14.32 -6.81
CA HIS A 9 -14.29 -14.85 -6.31
C HIS A 9 -14.10 -15.58 -4.98
N SER A 10 -15.00 -15.32 -4.04
CA SER A 10 -15.14 -16.13 -2.82
C SER A 10 -15.75 -17.48 -3.16
N VAL A 11 -15.59 -18.46 -2.25
CA VAL A 11 -16.11 -19.82 -2.43
C VAL A 11 -17.63 -19.81 -2.64
N ASP A 12 -18.33 -18.89 -1.98
CA ASP A 12 -19.78 -18.72 -2.05
C ASP A 12 -20.28 -17.88 -3.25
N CYS A 13 -19.39 -17.46 -4.14
CA CYS A 13 -19.76 -16.61 -5.27
C CYS A 13 -20.67 -17.35 -6.27
N ARG A 14 -21.72 -16.66 -6.75
CA ARG A 14 -22.65 -17.16 -7.78
C ARG A 14 -21.95 -17.61 -9.06
N VAL A 15 -20.77 -17.06 -9.36
CA VAL A 15 -19.97 -17.43 -10.53
C VAL A 15 -19.59 -18.92 -10.55
N HIS A 16 -19.50 -19.57 -9.39
CA HIS A 16 -19.19 -20.98 -9.29
C HIS A 16 -20.36 -21.87 -9.76
N LYS A 17 -21.59 -21.36 -9.68
CA LYS A 17 -22.79 -22.03 -10.19
C LYS A 17 -22.93 -21.87 -11.72
N LEU A 18 -22.34 -20.82 -12.28
CA LEU A 18 -22.35 -20.55 -13.71
C LEU A 18 -21.34 -21.46 -14.44
N LYS A 19 -21.79 -22.11 -15.52
CA LYS A 19 -20.94 -22.92 -16.42
C LYS A 19 -20.13 -22.05 -17.38
N LEU A 20 -19.37 -21.11 -16.84
CA LEU A 20 -18.48 -20.21 -17.60
C LEU A 20 -17.05 -20.75 -17.65
N SER A 21 -16.31 -20.41 -18.72
CA SER A 21 -14.88 -20.68 -18.83
C SER A 21 -14.09 -19.91 -17.77
N THR A 22 -12.91 -20.40 -17.39
CA THR A 22 -12.08 -19.78 -16.35
C THR A 22 -11.74 -18.32 -16.66
N SER A 23 -11.51 -17.99 -17.93
CA SER A 23 -11.26 -16.61 -18.38
C SER A 23 -12.51 -15.74 -18.19
N HIS A 24 -13.68 -16.20 -18.60
CA HIS A 24 -14.93 -15.43 -18.41
C HIS A 24 -15.28 -15.27 -16.94
N LYS A 25 -15.00 -16.28 -16.10
CA LYS A 25 -15.19 -16.16 -14.65
C LYS A 25 -14.37 -15.02 -14.07
N ARG A 26 -13.10 -14.84 -14.48
CA ARG A 26 -12.24 -13.75 -13.97
C ARG A 26 -12.77 -12.34 -14.26
N PHE A 27 -13.44 -12.16 -15.39
CA PHE A 27 -14.00 -10.87 -15.81
C PHE A 27 -15.49 -10.72 -15.53
N PHE A 28 -16.09 -11.66 -14.80
CA PHE A 28 -17.49 -11.58 -14.42
C PHE A 28 -17.72 -10.44 -13.41
N THR A 29 -18.53 -9.46 -13.79
CA THR A 29 -18.75 -8.21 -13.02
C THR A 29 -19.99 -8.23 -12.14
N ASP A 30 -20.96 -9.13 -12.40
CA ASP A 30 -22.22 -9.28 -11.65
C ASP A 30 -22.05 -9.97 -10.28
N CYS A 31 -21.04 -9.55 -9.52
CA CYS A 31 -20.81 -10.01 -8.16
C CYS A 31 -20.11 -8.94 -7.30
N GLU A 32 -20.28 -9.03 -5.99
CA GLU A 32 -19.65 -8.12 -5.02
C GLU A 32 -18.25 -8.57 -4.57
N CYS A 33 -17.62 -9.49 -5.32
CA CYS A 33 -16.32 -10.04 -4.96
C CYS A 33 -15.21 -8.99 -5.02
N PRO A 34 -14.17 -9.08 -4.17
CA PRO A 34 -13.09 -8.11 -4.14
C PRO A 34 -12.32 -8.05 -5.47
N ILE A 35 -11.97 -6.84 -5.89
CA ILE A 35 -11.16 -6.59 -7.08
C ILE A 35 -9.68 -6.61 -6.69
N TRP A 36 -8.91 -7.38 -7.45
CA TRP A 36 -7.48 -7.55 -7.29
C TRP A 36 -6.74 -6.95 -8.47
N LEU A 37 -5.51 -6.53 -8.20
CA LEU A 37 -4.58 -5.98 -9.18
C LEU A 37 -3.31 -6.82 -9.22
N THR A 38 -2.78 -7.01 -10.42
CA THR A 38 -1.47 -7.64 -10.64
C THR A 38 -0.84 -7.06 -11.89
N GLY A 39 0.48 -6.97 -11.89
CA GLY A 39 1.23 -6.61 -13.08
C GLY A 39 2.55 -5.95 -12.75
N THR A 40 3.11 -5.27 -13.72
CA THR A 40 4.39 -4.58 -13.63
C THR A 40 4.22 -3.25 -14.35
N THR A 41 4.51 -2.16 -13.67
CA THR A 41 4.75 -0.86 -14.32
C THR A 41 6.23 -0.79 -14.69
N ASP A 42 6.63 0.25 -15.43
CA ASP A 42 8.04 0.49 -15.75
C ASP A 42 8.90 0.74 -14.50
N SER A 43 8.25 1.23 -13.42
CA SER A 43 8.89 1.59 -12.16
C SER A 43 8.84 0.52 -11.08
N GLU A 44 7.78 -0.30 -11.04
CA GLU A 44 7.49 -1.16 -9.88
C GLU A 44 6.71 -2.43 -10.23
N GLN A 45 6.98 -3.50 -9.49
CA GLN A 45 6.25 -4.75 -9.62
C GLN A 45 5.10 -4.80 -8.59
N TYR A 46 3.88 -4.92 -9.09
CA TYR A 46 2.69 -5.01 -8.26
C TYR A 46 2.33 -6.48 -8.04
N PRO A 47 2.58 -7.04 -6.83
CA PRO A 47 2.13 -8.38 -6.49
C PRO A 47 0.60 -8.44 -6.45
N ARG A 48 0.06 -9.66 -6.43
CA ARG A 48 -1.39 -9.89 -6.33
C ARG A 48 -1.93 -9.28 -5.03
N GLN A 49 -2.57 -8.14 -5.14
CA GLN A 49 -3.07 -7.38 -4.00
C GLN A 49 -4.53 -6.95 -4.22
N ALA A 50 -5.28 -6.84 -3.13
CA ALA A 50 -6.65 -6.35 -3.16
C ALA A 50 -6.68 -4.82 -3.19
N LEU A 51 -7.46 -4.23 -4.09
CA LEU A 51 -7.60 -2.77 -4.23
C LEU A 51 -8.54 -2.13 -3.18
N GLY A 52 -9.20 -2.97 -2.37
CA GLY A 52 -10.20 -2.53 -1.38
C GLY A 52 -11.50 -1.97 -1.98
N VAL A 53 -11.68 -2.06 -3.30
CA VAL A 53 -12.89 -1.61 -4.00
C VAL A 53 -13.64 -2.79 -4.59
N ARG A 54 -14.97 -2.63 -4.69
CA ARG A 54 -15.89 -3.60 -5.30
C ARG A 54 -16.50 -3.08 -6.60
N ASP A 55 -16.46 -1.77 -6.82
CA ASP A 55 -16.94 -1.13 -8.03
C ASP A 55 -15.86 -1.18 -9.13
N TRP A 56 -16.28 -1.58 -10.34
CA TRP A 56 -15.35 -1.76 -11.46
C TRP A 56 -14.83 -0.43 -11.99
N ALA A 57 -15.67 0.61 -12.06
CA ALA A 57 -15.26 1.92 -12.52
C ALA A 57 -14.26 2.57 -11.55
N ALA A 58 -14.48 2.42 -10.24
CA ALA A 58 -13.54 2.86 -9.21
C ALA A 58 -12.19 2.11 -9.30
N ALA A 59 -12.21 0.82 -9.61
CA ALA A 59 -10.99 0.03 -9.81
C ALA A 59 -10.21 0.48 -11.05
N GLU A 60 -10.91 0.74 -12.16
CA GLU A 60 -10.29 1.30 -13.36
C GLU A 60 -9.70 2.68 -13.12
N ALA A 61 -10.40 3.55 -12.40
CA ALA A 61 -9.89 4.87 -12.03
C ALA A 61 -8.58 4.75 -11.25
N LYS A 62 -8.51 3.86 -10.24
CA LYS A 62 -7.28 3.58 -9.50
C LYS A 62 -6.17 3.04 -10.39
N LEU A 63 -6.46 2.11 -11.30
CA LEU A 63 -5.47 1.58 -12.22
C LEU A 63 -4.91 2.68 -13.14
N ARG A 64 -5.77 3.59 -13.63
CA ARG A 64 -5.35 4.74 -14.43
C ARG A 64 -4.46 5.69 -13.62
N SER A 65 -4.81 5.97 -12.36
CA SER A 65 -3.98 6.78 -11.47
C SER A 65 -2.60 6.15 -11.20
N LEU A 66 -2.54 4.83 -10.98
CA LEU A 66 -1.27 4.11 -10.81
C LEU A 66 -0.40 4.16 -12.07
N ASN A 67 -1.01 3.97 -13.25
CA ASN A 67 -0.30 4.07 -14.52
C ASN A 67 0.15 5.52 -14.83
N ALA A 68 -0.60 6.54 -14.41
CA ALA A 68 -0.20 7.94 -14.58
C ALA A 68 0.94 8.31 -13.62
N GLY A 69 0.82 7.98 -12.33
CA GLY A 69 1.84 8.27 -11.32
C GLY A 69 3.17 7.55 -11.57
N ALA A 70 3.16 6.38 -12.23
CA ALA A 70 4.38 5.71 -12.67
C ALA A 70 5.17 6.53 -13.71
N LYS A 71 4.49 7.34 -14.53
CA LYS A 71 5.15 8.22 -15.52
C LYS A 71 5.75 9.45 -14.85
N ASP A 72 5.06 10.03 -13.85
CA ASP A 72 5.56 11.17 -13.08
C ASP A 72 6.72 10.81 -12.13
N GLN A 73 6.74 9.59 -11.57
CA GLN A 73 7.80 9.15 -10.65
C GLN A 73 9.16 8.83 -11.30
N THR A 74 9.32 9.03 -12.62
CA THR A 74 10.63 8.91 -13.27
C THR A 74 11.62 10.00 -12.79
N VAL A 75 11.16 11.04 -12.08
CA VAL A 75 12.06 12.10 -11.57
C VAL A 75 11.69 12.50 -10.14
N HIS A 76 11.92 11.66 -9.13
CA HIS A 76 12.35 12.11 -7.80
C HIS A 76 13.02 10.95 -7.07
N GLY A 77 14.37 10.90 -7.14
CA GLY A 77 15.15 10.02 -6.27
C GLY A 77 14.82 10.25 -4.79
N PRO A 78 15.04 9.26 -3.91
CA PRO A 78 14.60 9.32 -2.53
C PRO A 78 15.27 10.52 -1.85
N LYS A 79 14.48 11.52 -1.48
CA LYS A 79 14.90 12.51 -0.50
C LYS A 79 14.97 11.76 0.82
N ARG A 80 16.16 11.29 1.18
CA ARG A 80 16.46 10.86 2.54
C ARG A 80 16.29 12.12 3.39
N ASP A 81 15.18 12.22 4.11
CA ASP A 81 15.09 13.18 5.20
C ASP A 81 16.23 12.87 6.18
N PRO A 82 17.04 13.86 6.61
CA PRO A 82 18.01 13.63 7.67
C PRO A 82 17.23 13.30 8.94
N GLU A 83 17.32 12.03 9.33
CA GLU A 83 16.89 11.51 10.62
C GLU A 83 17.39 12.45 11.72
N ALA A 84 16.45 13.13 12.36
CA ALA A 84 16.73 13.99 13.50
C ALA A 84 17.24 13.11 14.67
N PRO A 85 18.38 13.42 15.30
CA PRO A 85 18.88 12.61 16.40
C PRO A 85 17.97 12.77 17.63
N SER A 86 17.15 11.77 17.89
CA SER A 86 16.44 11.61 19.17
C SER A 86 17.42 11.10 20.22
N THR A 87 18.20 12.03 20.77
CA THR A 87 18.90 11.81 22.03
C THR A 87 18.72 13.03 22.92
N ASP A 88 18.43 12.76 24.19
CA ASP A 88 18.67 13.67 25.33
C ASP A 88 17.47 14.54 25.79
N VAL A 89 16.49 13.90 26.44
CA VAL A 89 15.65 14.58 27.45
C VAL A 89 15.90 14.04 28.87
N TRP A 90 16.38 12.80 28.99
CA TRP A 90 16.63 12.17 30.30
C TRP A 90 17.90 12.67 31.03
N ARG A 91 18.78 13.45 30.40
CA ARG A 91 20.01 13.97 31.06
C ARG A 91 19.79 15.24 31.89
N ARG A 92 18.61 15.87 31.81
CA ARG A 92 18.29 17.09 32.59
C ARG A 92 17.71 16.80 33.99
N VAL A 93 17.23 15.58 34.25
CA VAL A 93 16.72 15.20 35.60
C VAL A 93 17.85 14.74 36.53
N ARG A 94 18.95 14.17 36.00
CA ARG A 94 20.03 13.60 36.82
C ARG A 94 21.05 14.63 37.34
N SER A 95 21.06 15.86 36.83
CA SER A 95 22.05 16.89 37.18
C SER A 95 21.63 17.85 38.31
N ARG A 96 20.40 17.71 38.84
CA ARG A 96 19.93 18.49 40.01
C ARG A 96 20.18 17.80 41.37
N ARG A 97 20.59 16.52 41.38
CA ARG A 97 20.75 15.74 42.62
C ARG A 97 22.18 15.53 43.11
N LEU A 98 23.20 15.95 42.34
CA LEU A 98 24.61 15.75 42.70
C LEU A 98 25.35 17.04 43.11
N ARG A 99 24.74 18.23 42.99
CA ARG A 99 25.38 19.50 43.42
C ARG A 99 24.96 19.98 44.81
N SER A 100 23.99 19.34 45.46
CA SER A 100 23.55 19.70 46.82
C SER A 100 24.25 18.92 47.92
N ALA A 101 25.21 18.04 47.59
CA ALA A 101 25.87 17.15 48.56
C ALA A 101 27.38 17.43 48.75
N ALA A 102 27.94 18.49 48.14
CA ALA A 102 29.39 18.71 48.12
C ALA A 102 29.85 20.12 48.56
N ALA A 103 29.02 20.89 49.28
CA ALA A 103 29.46 22.16 49.87
C ALA A 103 28.77 22.42 51.22
N ALA A 104 28.69 21.36 52.03
CA ALA A 104 28.54 21.46 53.47
C ALA A 104 29.93 21.21 54.05
N GLU A 105 30.66 22.29 54.32
CA GLU A 105 31.68 22.44 55.35
C GLU A 105 31.76 23.93 55.70
#